data_AF-A0A6A5BNS2-F1
#
_entry.id   AF-A0A6A5BNS2-F1
#
_cell.length_a   1.000
_cell.length_b   1.000
_cell.length_c   1.000
_cell.angle_alpha   90.00
_cell.angle_beta   90.00
_cell.angle_gamma   90.00
#
_symmetry.space_group_name_H-M   'P 1'
#
loop_
_entity.id
_entity.type
_entity.pdbx_description
1 polymer ?
#
loop_
_entity_poly.entity_id
_entity_poly.type
_entity_poly.pdbx_seq_one_letter_code
_entity_poly.pdbx_strand_id
1 'polypeptide(L)'
;MSLYFDHEVSDHQVNRVIDVVGSRAKVVLPSNRSNVIQVFADNEEDYQSCYHDLQKDIDQGQLFILSPTNFQASEHTLMFYTPNKAKHLSCITSPLDLIYNEGMEYDQFNTTFKDKLFKLRVSLYSKEDKTMIMNKLVGFEEYRTLEQIKKETPDTIWLNVTLIPTSPRRASKLVSLFWPNV
;
A
#
# COMPACT_ATOMS: atom_id res chain seq x y z
N MET A 1 -4.33 -8.11 -7.09
CA MET A 1 -4.02 -6.75 -6.62
C MET A 1 -4.75 -5.73 -7.49
N SER A 2 -4.91 -4.49 -7.03
CA SER A 2 -5.60 -3.43 -7.77
C SER A 2 -4.76 -2.17 -7.82
N LEU A 3 -4.73 -1.49 -8.96
CA LEU A 3 -4.09 -0.19 -9.14
C LEU A 3 -5.16 0.88 -9.24
N TYR A 4 -5.08 1.92 -8.41
CA TYR A 4 -6.05 3.01 -8.34
C TYR A 4 -5.44 4.30 -8.87
N PHE A 5 -6.08 4.87 -9.89
CA PHE A 5 -5.68 6.12 -10.51
C PHE A 5 -6.63 7.24 -10.05
N ASP A 6 -6.13 8.46 -9.95
CA ASP A 6 -6.92 9.67 -9.67
C ASP A 6 -7.66 10.20 -10.91
N HIS A 7 -7.37 9.62 -12.08
CA HIS A 7 -8.01 9.89 -13.38
C HIS A 7 -8.46 8.59 -14.05
N GLU A 8 -9.20 8.72 -15.15
CA GLU A 8 -9.52 7.60 -16.03
C GLU A 8 -8.25 6.99 -16.63
N VAL A 9 -8.15 5.67 -16.58
CA VAL A 9 -6.97 4.93 -17.05
C VAL A 9 -6.89 5.04 -18.57
N SER A 10 -5.74 5.51 -19.06
CA SER A 10 -5.40 5.53 -20.48
C SER A 10 -4.86 4.18 -20.97
N ASP A 11 -5.03 3.88 -22.26
CA ASP A 11 -4.47 2.66 -22.89
C ASP A 11 -2.96 2.52 -22.67
N HIS A 12 -2.23 3.64 -22.65
CA HIS A 12 -0.79 3.65 -22.35
C HIS A 12 -0.49 3.11 -20.95
N GLN A 13 -1.28 3.49 -19.94
CA GLN A 13 -1.11 2.98 -18.58
C GLN A 13 -1.49 1.51 -18.48
N VAL A 14 -2.52 1.07 -19.20
CA VAL A 14 -2.87 -0.36 -19.29
C VAL A 14 -1.70 -1.16 -19.87
N ASN A 15 -1.17 -0.72 -21.01
CA ASN A 15 -0.07 -1.40 -21.69
C ASN A 15 1.19 -1.43 -20.83
N ARG A 16 1.52 -0.34 -20.14
CA ARG A 16 2.64 -0.33 -19.18
C ARG A 16 2.47 -1.36 -18.08
N VAL A 17 1.27 -1.48 -17.50
CA VAL A 17 0.99 -2.50 -16.47
C VAL A 17 1.11 -3.90 -17.05
N ILE A 18 0.61 -4.14 -18.27
CA ILE A 18 0.77 -5.41 -18.99
C ILE A 18 2.26 -5.73 -19.20
N ASP A 19 3.08 -4.76 -19.61
CA ASP A 19 4.51 -4.94 -19.85
C ASP A 19 5.26 -5.29 -18.55
N VAL A 20 4.93 -4.63 -17.43
CA VAL A 20 5.54 -4.89 -16.13
C VAL A 20 5.20 -6.30 -15.64
N VAL A 21 3.93 -6.71 -15.67
CA VAL A 21 3.53 -8.02 -15.14
C VAL A 21 3.83 -9.17 -16.11
N GLY A 22 3.85 -8.89 -17.41
CA GLY A 22 4.07 -9.88 -18.46
C GLY A 22 3.03 -11.00 -18.45
N SER A 23 3.47 -12.22 -18.78
CA SER A 23 2.60 -13.41 -18.78
C SER A 23 2.28 -13.96 -17.38
N ARG A 24 2.83 -13.38 -16.31
CA ARG A 24 2.68 -13.86 -14.92
C ARG A 24 1.30 -13.54 -14.33
N ALA A 25 0.61 -12.56 -14.91
CA ALA A 25 -0.69 -12.13 -14.42
C ALA A 25 -1.62 -11.70 -15.55
N LYS A 26 -2.91 -11.81 -15.28
CA LYS A 26 -3.97 -11.28 -16.13
C LYS A 26 -4.33 -9.87 -15.68
N VAL A 27 -4.32 -8.93 -16.63
CA VAL A 27 -4.75 -7.54 -16.43
C VAL A 27 -6.19 -7.36 -16.89
N VAL A 28 -7.03 -6.72 -16.07
CA VAL A 28 -8.46 -6.51 -16.33
C VAL A 28 -8.84 -5.07 -15.99
N LEU A 29 -9.56 -4.40 -16.89
CA LEU A 29 -10.23 -3.13 -16.62
C LEU A 29 -11.71 -3.41 -16.30
N PRO A 30 -12.17 -3.18 -15.07
CA PRO A 30 -13.58 -3.39 -14.73
C PRO A 30 -14.46 -2.39 -15.48
N SER A 31 -15.50 -2.88 -16.16
CA SER A 31 -16.42 -2.04 -16.96
C SER A 31 -17.16 -0.96 -16.15
N ASN A 32 -17.22 -1.11 -14.82
CA ASN A 32 -17.87 -0.17 -13.92
C ASN A 32 -16.88 0.75 -13.16
N ARG A 33 -15.58 0.66 -13.43
CA ARG A 33 -14.51 1.42 -12.75
C ARG A 33 -13.40 1.77 -13.74
N SER A 34 -13.54 2.89 -14.44
CA SER A 34 -12.56 3.34 -15.45
C SER A 34 -11.24 3.84 -14.88
N ASN A 35 -11.15 4.10 -13.58
CA ASN A 35 -9.93 4.55 -12.88
C ASN A 35 -9.20 3.42 -12.14
N VAL A 36 -9.51 2.15 -12.44
CA VAL A 36 -8.96 0.98 -11.74
C VAL A 36 -8.46 -0.05 -12.74
N ILE A 37 -7.24 -0.54 -12.52
CA ILE A 37 -6.72 -1.75 -13.17
C ILE A 37 -6.68 -2.88 -12.13
N GLN A 38 -7.20 -4.05 -12.48
CA GLN A 38 -7.08 -5.25 -11.66
C GLN A 38 -6.05 -6.21 -12.25
N VAL A 39 -5.17 -6.73 -11.41
CA VAL A 39 -4.13 -7.69 -11.79
C VAL A 39 -4.33 -8.98 -10.99
N PHE A 40 -4.50 -10.08 -11.71
CA PHE A 40 -4.74 -11.42 -11.16
C PHE A 40 -3.56 -12.32 -11.49
N ALA A 41 -2.84 -12.78 -10.46
CA ALA A 41 -1.81 -13.80 -10.58
C ALA A 41 -2.40 -15.15 -10.12
N ASP A 42 -2.01 -16.24 -10.77
CA ASP A 42 -2.57 -17.57 -10.52
C ASP A 42 -1.95 -18.25 -9.28
N ASN A 43 -0.79 -17.77 -8.83
CA ASN A 43 -0.08 -18.29 -7.66
C ASN A 43 0.57 -17.17 -6.83
N GLU A 44 1.04 -17.52 -5.64
CA GLU A 44 1.64 -16.59 -4.68
C GLU A 44 2.98 -16.00 -5.15
N GLU A 45 3.83 -16.80 -5.79
CA GLU A 45 5.14 -16.36 -6.29
C GLU A 45 5.00 -15.29 -7.38
N ASP A 46 4.13 -15.53 -8.35
CA ASP A 46 3.77 -14.57 -9.39
C ASP A 46 3.11 -13.33 -8.80
N TYR A 47 2.24 -13.50 -7.79
CA TYR A 47 1.64 -12.38 -7.08
C TYR A 47 2.70 -11.49 -6.43
N GLN A 48 3.62 -12.06 -5.65
CA GLN A 48 4.66 -11.31 -4.94
C GLN A 48 5.60 -10.62 -5.92
N SER A 49 6.01 -11.32 -6.97
CA SER A 49 6.89 -10.78 -8.02
C SER A 49 6.23 -9.63 -8.77
N CYS A 50 4.97 -9.80 -9.20
CA CYS A 50 4.21 -8.73 -9.87
C CYS A 50 3.99 -7.54 -8.94
N TYR A 51 3.68 -7.79 -7.66
CA TYR A 51 3.47 -6.71 -6.68
C TYR A 51 4.74 -5.90 -6.49
N HIS A 52 5.89 -6.56 -6.32
CA HIS A 52 7.20 -5.90 -6.16
C HIS A 52 7.61 -5.11 -7.41
N ASP A 53 7.43 -5.68 -8.60
CA ASP A 53 7.79 -4.98 -9.85
C ASP A 53 6.89 -3.76 -10.10
N LEU A 54 5.59 -3.89 -9.84
CA LEU A 54 4.65 -2.75 -9.89
C LEU A 54 4.95 -1.72 -8.80
N GLN A 55 5.38 -2.14 -7.61
CA GLN A 55 5.80 -1.24 -6.52
C GLN A 55 7.11 -0.49 -6.85
N LYS A 56 8.03 -1.10 -7.60
CA LYS A 56 9.21 -0.37 -8.11
C LYS A 56 8.85 0.64 -9.19
N ASP A 57 7.90 0.29 -10.05
CA ASP A 57 7.37 1.21 -11.07
C ASP A 57 6.72 2.44 -10.41
N ILE A 58 6.24 2.24 -9.18
CA ILE A 58 5.67 3.26 -8.32
C ILE A 58 6.74 4.26 -7.81
N ASP A 59 7.85 3.73 -7.31
CA ASP A 59 8.97 4.52 -6.75
C ASP A 59 9.67 5.39 -7.81
N GLN A 60 9.43 5.12 -9.10
CA GLN A 60 10.02 5.84 -10.23
C GLN A 60 9.18 7.03 -10.75
N GLY A 61 8.13 7.45 -10.03
CA GLY A 61 7.41 8.72 -10.30
C GLY A 61 5.90 8.58 -10.53
N GLN A 62 5.18 8.02 -9.55
CA GLN A 62 3.81 7.50 -9.62
C GLN A 62 2.68 8.31 -10.30
N LEU A 63 1.74 7.54 -10.89
CA LEU A 63 0.38 7.94 -11.31
C LEU A 63 -0.74 7.05 -10.70
N PHE A 64 -0.45 6.11 -9.78
CA PHE A 64 -1.45 5.18 -9.22
C PHE A 64 -1.06 4.55 -7.88
N ILE A 65 -2.04 4.17 -7.05
CA ILE A 65 -1.84 3.40 -5.81
C ILE A 65 -1.94 1.91 -6.07
N LEU A 66 -0.94 1.12 -5.66
CA LEU A 66 -1.04 -0.33 -5.64
C LEU A 66 -1.67 -0.79 -4.32
N SER A 67 -2.80 -1.49 -4.43
CA SER A 67 -3.51 -2.10 -3.30
C SER A 67 -3.36 -3.63 -3.35
N PRO A 68 -2.81 -4.24 -2.28
CA PRO A 68 -2.73 -5.68 -2.19
C PRO A 68 -4.13 -6.30 -2.08
N THR A 69 -4.27 -7.54 -2.55
CA THR A 69 -5.50 -8.32 -2.34
C THR A 69 -5.62 -8.76 -0.88
N ASN A 70 -4.50 -9.18 -0.30
CA ASN A 70 -4.38 -9.61 1.08
C ASN A 70 -3.69 -8.50 1.88
N PHE A 71 -4.49 -7.61 2.46
CA PHE A 71 -3.99 -6.55 3.32
C PHE A 71 -3.54 -7.13 4.67
N GLN A 72 -2.28 -6.91 5.03
CA GLN A 72 -1.70 -7.29 6.31
C GLN A 72 -1.71 -6.08 7.22
N ALA A 73 -2.56 -6.09 8.25
CA ALA A 73 -2.60 -5.02 9.21
C ALA A 73 -1.36 -5.07 10.13
N SER A 74 -0.71 -3.92 10.32
CA SER A 74 0.33 -3.69 11.32
C SER A 74 -0.21 -2.93 12.55
N GLU A 75 0.64 -2.73 13.56
CA GLU A 75 0.35 -1.89 14.73
C GLU A 75 -0.10 -0.46 14.37
N HIS A 76 0.40 0.04 13.24
CA HIS A 76 0.16 1.42 12.82
C HIS A 76 -0.87 1.52 11.71
N THR A 77 -1.81 0.58 11.69
CA THR A 77 -2.90 0.58 10.71
C THR A 77 -4.03 1.52 11.10
N LEU A 78 -4.37 2.41 10.18
CA LEU A 78 -5.57 3.23 10.23
C LEU A 78 -6.64 2.71 9.29
N MET A 79 -7.90 3.01 9.63
CA MET A 79 -9.04 2.72 8.80
C MET A 79 -9.98 3.91 8.69
N PHE A 80 -10.65 3.99 7.54
CA PHE A 80 -11.74 4.90 7.28
C PHE A 80 -12.88 4.11 6.63
N TYR A 81 -14.11 4.32 7.07
CA TYR A 81 -15.27 3.70 6.44
C TYR A 81 -16.34 4.73 6.10
N THR A 82 -17.01 4.53 4.96
CA THR A 82 -18.12 5.38 4.56
C THR A 82 -19.09 4.62 3.66
N PRO A 83 -20.41 4.87 3.76
CA PRO A 83 -21.37 4.39 2.75
C PRO A 83 -21.35 5.24 1.47
N ASN A 84 -20.69 6.40 1.47
CA ASN A 84 -20.75 7.36 0.37
C ASN A 84 -19.54 7.22 -0.57
N LYS A 85 -19.78 6.86 -1.84
CA LYS A 85 -18.75 6.69 -2.88
C LYS A 85 -17.94 7.96 -3.14
N ALA A 86 -18.57 9.12 -3.20
CA ALA A 86 -17.87 10.39 -3.44
C ALA A 86 -16.97 10.76 -2.26
N LYS A 87 -17.47 10.59 -1.03
CA LYS A 87 -16.67 10.78 0.19
C LYS A 87 -15.50 9.78 0.26
N HIS A 88 -15.71 8.55 -0.17
CA HIS A 88 -14.65 7.54 -0.23
C HIS A 88 -13.53 7.96 -1.18
N LEU A 89 -13.88 8.41 -2.39
CA LEU A 89 -12.90 8.89 -3.36
C LEU A 89 -12.13 10.11 -2.85
N SER A 90 -12.81 11.10 -2.25
CA SER A 90 -12.11 12.25 -1.65
C SER A 90 -11.21 11.86 -0.47
N CYS A 91 -11.59 10.84 0.30
CA CYS A 91 -10.76 10.36 1.42
C CYS A 91 -9.59 9.48 0.97
N ILE A 92 -9.56 8.99 -0.28
CA ILE A 92 -8.37 8.33 -0.84
C ILE A 92 -7.31 9.37 -1.15
N THR A 93 -7.67 10.55 -1.67
CA THR A 93 -6.69 11.56 -2.08
C THR A 93 -5.98 12.20 -0.89
N SER A 94 -6.62 12.33 0.28
CA SER A 94 -6.00 13.02 1.42
C SER A 94 -4.78 12.29 2.02
N PRO A 95 -4.80 10.97 2.28
CA PRO A 95 -3.59 10.24 2.64
C PRO A 95 -2.53 10.27 1.55
N LEU A 96 -2.94 10.27 0.28
CA LEU A 96 -2.00 10.38 -0.83
C LEU A 96 -1.25 11.69 -0.85
N ASP A 97 -1.92 12.81 -0.58
CA ASP A 97 -1.24 14.11 -0.49
C ASP A 97 -0.17 14.10 0.60
N LEU A 98 -0.42 13.43 1.73
CA LEU A 98 0.56 13.27 2.80
C LEU A 98 1.74 12.37 2.39
N ILE A 99 1.46 11.28 1.66
CA ILE A 99 2.50 10.37 1.15
C ILE A 99 3.39 11.11 0.14
N TYR A 100 2.79 11.74 -0.86
CA TYR A 100 3.51 12.32 -2.00
C TYR A 100 4.16 13.66 -1.70
N ASN A 101 3.45 14.55 -0.99
CA ASN A 101 3.90 15.93 -0.83
C ASN A 101 4.58 16.17 0.52
N GLU A 102 4.28 15.36 1.53
CA GLU A 102 4.86 15.50 2.87
C GLU A 102 5.87 14.39 3.23
N GLY A 103 6.08 13.42 2.32
CA GLY A 103 7.08 12.37 2.49
C GLY A 103 6.72 11.33 3.55
N MET A 104 5.43 11.14 3.82
CA MET A 104 4.94 10.12 4.73
C MET A 104 5.22 8.72 4.16
N GLU A 105 5.87 7.86 4.95
CA GLU A 105 6.13 6.49 4.54
C GLU A 105 4.95 5.58 4.91
N TYR A 106 4.58 4.70 3.99
CA TYR A 106 3.48 3.74 4.20
C TYR A 106 3.91 2.34 3.78
N ASP A 107 3.37 1.34 4.46
CA ASP A 107 3.64 -0.08 4.21
C ASP A 107 2.62 -0.66 3.22
N GLN A 108 1.32 -0.51 3.53
CA GLN A 108 0.25 -1.00 2.66
C GLN A 108 -0.93 -0.02 2.60
N PHE A 109 -1.54 0.09 1.43
CA PHE A 109 -2.75 0.85 1.22
C PHE A 109 -3.81 -0.04 0.61
N ASN A 110 -5.01 -0.09 1.18
CA ASN A 110 -6.07 -0.97 0.69
C ASN A 110 -7.44 -0.31 0.72
N THR A 111 -8.18 -0.45 -0.38
CA THR A 111 -9.59 -0.09 -0.43
C THR A 111 -10.45 -1.29 -0.82
N THR A 112 -11.58 -1.45 -0.13
CA THR A 112 -12.57 -2.51 -0.39
C THR A 112 -13.98 -1.97 -0.29
N PHE A 113 -14.93 -2.63 -0.95
CA PHE A 113 -16.36 -2.41 -0.74
C PHE A 113 -16.98 -3.71 -0.22
N LYS A 114 -17.44 -3.70 1.03
CA LYS A 114 -18.05 -4.86 1.70
C LYS A 114 -19.15 -4.38 2.63
N ASP A 115 -20.24 -5.13 2.73
CA ASP A 115 -21.34 -4.83 3.66
C ASP A 115 -21.97 -3.44 3.42
N LYS A 116 -22.04 -3.02 2.15
CA LYS A 116 -22.50 -1.68 1.72
C LYS A 116 -21.65 -0.51 2.26
N LEU A 117 -20.44 -0.79 2.71
CA LEU A 117 -19.48 0.21 3.17
C LEU A 117 -18.22 0.16 2.30
N PHE A 118 -17.77 1.34 1.87
CA PHE A 118 -16.42 1.54 1.38
C PHE A 118 -15.47 1.62 2.56
N LYS A 119 -14.42 0.80 2.55
CA LYS A 119 -13.41 0.72 3.60
C LYS A 119 -12.07 1.07 2.98
N LEU A 120 -11.37 2.01 3.59
CA LEU A 120 -10.00 2.38 3.30
C LEU A 120 -9.14 1.99 4.50
N ARG A 121 -8.01 1.33 4.26
CA ARG A 121 -7.04 0.94 5.28
C ARG A 121 -5.65 1.36 4.84
N VAL A 122 -4.87 1.91 5.76
CA VAL A 122 -3.49 2.34 5.52
C VAL A 122 -2.63 1.79 6.64
N SER A 123 -1.71 0.89 6.33
CA SER A 123 -0.63 0.42 7.21
C SER A 123 0.55 1.36 7.05
N LEU A 124 1.07 1.87 8.17
CA LEU A 124 2.19 2.83 8.21
C LEU A 124 3.40 2.19 8.90
N TYR A 125 4.60 2.71 8.62
CA TYR A 125 5.81 2.23 9.28
C TYR A 125 6.00 2.81 10.68
N SER A 126 5.45 3.99 10.96
CA SER A 126 5.71 4.72 12.19
C SER A 126 4.44 5.16 12.93
N LYS A 127 4.57 5.33 14.25
CA LYS A 127 3.50 5.87 15.09
C LYS A 127 3.33 7.37 14.84
N GLU A 128 4.39 8.05 14.46
CA GLU A 128 4.43 9.46 14.13
C GLU A 128 3.52 9.75 12.93
N ASP A 129 3.68 8.99 11.84
CA ASP A 129 2.85 9.11 10.63
C ASP A 129 1.38 8.78 10.93
N LYS A 130 1.14 7.74 11.74
CA LYS A 130 -0.21 7.39 12.20
C LYS A 130 -0.87 8.56 12.91
N THR A 131 -0.15 9.16 13.85
CA THR A 131 -0.64 10.29 14.64
C THR A 131 -0.86 11.51 13.75
N MET A 132 0.01 11.74 12.78
CA MET A 132 -0.14 12.82 11.80
C MET A 132 -1.43 12.65 10.99
N ILE A 133 -1.69 11.47 10.43
CA ILE A 133 -2.93 11.20 9.69
C ILE A 133 -4.15 11.42 10.59
N MET A 134 -4.17 10.85 11.79
CA MET A 134 -5.32 10.99 12.70
C MET A 134 -5.59 12.46 13.07
N ASN A 135 -4.55 13.29 13.17
CA ASN A 135 -4.70 14.71 13.47
C ASN A 135 -5.11 15.56 12.26
N LYS A 136 -4.62 15.22 11.06
CA LYS A 136 -4.87 16.00 9.84
C LYS A 136 -6.14 15.57 9.10
N LEU A 137 -6.47 14.28 9.13
CA LEU A 137 -7.53 13.68 8.33
C LEU A 137 -8.70 13.23 9.21
N VAL A 138 -9.79 13.99 9.15
CA VAL A 138 -11.00 13.71 9.92
C VAL A 138 -11.64 12.38 9.50
N GLY A 139 -11.90 11.52 10.48
CA GLY A 139 -12.63 10.26 10.31
C GLY A 139 -11.75 9.02 10.11
N PHE A 140 -10.42 9.18 10.08
CA PHE A 140 -9.53 8.03 10.24
C PHE A 140 -9.49 7.61 11.71
N GLU A 141 -9.62 6.31 11.93
CA GLU A 141 -9.60 5.67 13.24
C GLU A 141 -8.55 4.56 13.24
N GLU A 142 -8.08 4.17 14.42
CA GLU A 142 -7.21 2.99 14.53
C GLU A 142 -7.98 1.74 14.10
N TYR A 143 -7.36 0.92 13.25
CA TYR A 143 -8.03 -0.27 12.74
C TYR A 143 -8.38 -1.22 13.89
N ARG A 144 -7.38 -1.71 14.63
CA ARG A 144 -7.46 -2.61 15.78
C ARG A 144 -6.14 -2.58 16.56
N THR A 145 -6.14 -3.04 17.82
CA THR A 145 -4.87 -3.24 18.55
C THR A 145 -4.07 -4.40 17.94
N LEU A 146 -2.73 -4.41 18.11
CA LEU A 146 -1.87 -5.52 17.70
C LEU A 146 -2.37 -6.90 18.17
N GLU A 147 -2.88 -6.96 19.40
CA GLU A 147 -3.41 -8.19 19.99
C GLU A 147 -4.67 -8.68 19.28
N GLN A 148 -5.55 -7.75 18.88
CA GLN A 148 -6.74 -8.07 18.10
C GLN A 148 -6.37 -8.53 16.69
N ILE A 149 -5.40 -7.87 16.05
CA ILE A 149 -4.89 -8.24 14.72
C ILE A 149 -4.29 -9.66 14.75
N LYS A 150 -3.45 -9.96 15.75
CA LYS A 150 -2.84 -11.29 15.92
C LYS A 150 -3.88 -12.39 16.17
N LYS A 151 -4.95 -12.10 16.91
CA LYS A 151 -6.04 -13.06 17.18
C LYS A 151 -6.89 -13.36 15.95
N GLU A 152 -7.01 -12.40 15.02
CA GLU A 152 -7.85 -12.52 13.83
C GLU A 152 -7.09 -13.02 12.60
N THR A 153 -5.76 -13.11 12.69
CA THR A 153 -4.87 -13.56 11.61
C THR A 153 -3.98 -14.71 12.10
N PRO A 154 -4.53 -15.88 12.48
CA PRO A 154 -3.76 -16.89 13.21
C PRO A 154 -2.67 -17.58 12.39
N ASP A 155 -2.76 -17.55 11.05
CA ASP A 155 -1.92 -18.38 10.16
C ASP A 155 -1.17 -17.60 9.07
N THR A 156 -0.77 -16.35 9.33
CA THR A 156 0.25 -15.71 8.48
C THR A 156 1.55 -15.70 9.25
N ILE A 157 2.48 -16.56 8.84
CA ILE A 157 3.86 -16.56 9.31
C ILE A 157 4.35 -15.11 9.25
N TRP A 158 4.57 -14.50 10.41
CA TRP A 158 5.27 -13.22 10.51
C TRP A 158 6.72 -13.48 10.11
N LEU A 159 6.99 -13.52 8.81
CA LEU A 159 8.36 -13.37 8.35
C LEU A 159 8.77 -11.96 8.77
N ASN A 160 9.67 -11.88 9.76
CA ASN A 160 10.40 -10.67 10.10
C ASN A 160 11.20 -10.25 8.86
N VAL A 161 10.55 -9.55 7.94
CA VAL A 161 11.24 -8.82 6.88
C VAL A 161 11.66 -7.51 7.52
N THR A 162 12.87 -7.52 8.10
CA THR A 162 13.58 -6.29 8.39
C THR A 162 13.84 -5.61 7.05
N LEU A 163 12.95 -4.71 6.64
CA LEU A 163 13.20 -3.84 5.50
C LEU A 163 14.36 -2.93 5.87
N ILE A 164 15.49 -3.11 5.18
CA ILE A 164 16.64 -2.22 5.26
C ILE A 164 16.16 -0.87 4.70
N PRO A 165 16.16 0.22 5.48
CA PRO A 165 15.71 1.52 4.99
C PRO A 165 16.67 1.98 3.89
N THR A 166 16.17 2.09 2.67
CA THR A 166 16.90 2.66 1.53
C THR A 166 16.48 4.11 1.34
N SER A 167 16.91 5.00 2.24
CA SER A 167 16.98 6.42 1.95
C SER A 167 18.44 6.83 1.71
N PRO A 168 18.78 7.41 0.54
CA PRO A 168 20.14 7.91 0.27
C PRO A 168 20.52 9.18 1.04
N ARG A 169 19.69 9.68 1.96
CA ARG A 169 19.93 10.97 2.63
C ARG A 169 20.41 10.84 4.07
N ARG A 170 21.52 10.12 4.27
CA ARG A 170 22.54 10.38 5.33
C ARG A 170 23.72 9.40 5.22
N ALA A 171 24.45 9.46 4.12
CA ALA A 171 25.84 9.00 4.13
C ALA A 171 26.71 10.06 4.85
N SER A 172 26.80 10.03 6.18
CA SER A 172 27.97 10.52 6.92
C SER A 172 27.78 10.39 8.44
N LYS A 173 28.74 9.69 9.07
CA LYS A 173 28.99 9.46 10.51
C LYS A 173 28.44 8.16 11.10
N LEU A 174 29.25 7.09 11.01
CA LEU A 174 29.94 6.57 12.20
C LEU A 174 31.09 5.64 11.78
N VAL A 175 32.18 5.76 12.53
CA VAL A 175 33.51 5.18 12.34
C VAL A 175 33.69 4.03 13.33
N SER A 176 34.52 3.06 12.92
CA SER A 176 35.40 2.16 13.71
C SER A 176 34.88 0.89 14.41
N LEU A 177 35.62 -0.19 14.10
CA LEU A 177 36.20 -1.27 14.96
C LEU A 177 35.18 -2.13 15.73
N PHE A 178 35.19 -3.47 15.66
CA PHE A 178 36.28 -4.37 16.08
C PHE A 178 36.10 -5.78 15.49
N TRP A 179 37.23 -6.40 15.11
CA TRP A 179 37.39 -7.86 15.17
C TRP A 179 37.38 -8.31 16.65
N PRO A 180 36.94 -9.54 16.94
CA PRO A 180 37.87 -10.43 17.63
C PRO A 180 37.94 -11.84 17.02
N ASN A 181 39.15 -12.37 17.13
CA ASN A 181 39.62 -13.75 16.97
C ASN A 181 38.58 -14.81 17.41
N VAL A 182 38.38 -15.87 16.62
CA VAL A 182 39.12 -17.17 16.64
C VAL A 182 39.00 -17.80 15.26
#